data_AF-A6P297-F1
#
_entry.id   AF-A6P297-F1
#
_cell.length_a   1.000
_cell.length_b   1.000
_cell.length_c   1.000
_cell.angle_alpha   90.00
_cell.angle_beta   90.00
_cell.angle_gamma   90.00
#
_symmetry.space_group_name_H-M   'P 1'
#
loop_
_entity.id
_entity.type
_entity.pdbx_description
1 polymer ?
#
loop_
_entity_poly.entity_id
_entity_poly.type
_entity_poly.pdbx_seq_one_letter_code
_entity_poly.pdbx_strand_id
1 'polypeptide(L)' 'MKVRDYRMDYDPMLAAMLSQPWSNNACRGYVIYAMENCGFSPLNIRRVLAELYEVFDTCSLEEAQQHFEESPY' A
#
# COMPACT_ATOMS: atom_id res chain seq x y z
N MET A 1 -16.27 -42.73 -16.67
CA MET A 1 -15.60 -42.03 -15.55
C MET A 1 -15.82 -40.53 -15.75
N LYS A 2 -16.71 -39.89 -14.98
CA LYS A 2 -16.95 -38.43 -15.09
C LYS A 2 -15.85 -37.72 -14.32
N VAL A 3 -14.95 -37.05 -15.03
CA VAL A 3 -13.97 -36.14 -14.42
C VAL A 3 -14.77 -34.99 -13.84
N ARG A 4 -14.75 -34.83 -12.52
CA ARG A 4 -15.31 -33.67 -11.85
C ARG A 4 -14.34 -32.51 -12.08
N ASP A 5 -14.76 -31.57 -12.92
CA ASP A 5 -14.10 -30.29 -13.11
C ASP A 5 -14.24 -29.50 -11.79
N TYR A 6 -13.16 -29.42 -11.01
CA TYR A 6 -13.06 -28.57 -9.82
C TYR A 6 -12.63 -27.16 -10.26
N ARG A 7 -13.46 -26.47 -11.05
CA ARG A 7 -13.31 -25.02 -11.18
C ARG A 7 -13.71 -24.40 -9.85
N MET A 8 -12.73 -23.81 -9.17
CA MET A 8 -13.03 -22.81 -8.15
C MET A 8 -13.72 -21.66 -8.88
N ASP A 9 -15.03 -21.52 -8.66
CA ASP A 9 -15.78 -20.34 -9.10
C ASP A 9 -15.29 -19.15 -8.29
N TYR A 10 -14.22 -18.52 -8.77
CA TYR A 10 -13.63 -17.33 -8.17
C TYR A 10 -14.56 -16.17 -8.48
N ASP A 11 -15.24 -15.62 -7.47
CA ASP A 11 -16.08 -14.44 -7.62
C ASP A 11 -15.21 -13.28 -8.15
N PRO A 12 -15.39 -12.83 -9.40
CA PRO A 12 -14.56 -11.80 -9.99
C PRO A 12 -14.68 -10.46 -9.27
N MET A 13 -15.83 -10.21 -8.63
CA MET A 13 -16.09 -8.99 -7.88
C MET A 13 -15.35 -9.02 -6.53
N LEU A 14 -15.37 -10.17 -5.85
CA LEU A 14 -14.55 -10.39 -4.65
C LEU A 14 -13.05 -10.32 -4.97
N ALA A 15 -12.64 -10.94 -6.07
CA ALA A 15 -11.26 -10.88 -6.57
C ALA A 15 -10.82 -9.44 -6.82
N ALA A 16 -11.65 -8.64 -7.51
CA ALA A 16 -11.37 -7.25 -7.80
C ALA A 16 -11.36 -6.36 -6.54
N MET A 17 -12.21 -6.65 -5.56
CA MET A 17 -12.20 -5.96 -4.26
C MET A 17 -10.94 -6.27 -3.45
N LEU A 18 -10.46 -7.51 -3.51
CA LEU A 18 -9.23 -7.97 -2.85
C LEU A 18 -7.97 -7.56 -3.61
N SER A 19 -8.08 -7.31 -4.92
CA SER A 19 -6.98 -6.91 -5.80
C SER A 19 -6.95 -5.40 -6.06
N GLN A 20 -7.42 -4.57 -5.11
CA GLN A 20 -7.41 -3.13 -5.32
C GLN A 20 -5.99 -2.68 -5.70
N PRO A 21 -5.81 -2.04 -6.86
CA PRO A 21 -4.49 -1.67 -7.32
C PRO A 21 -3.87 -0.66 -6.37
N TRP A 22 -2.55 -0.71 -6.27
CA TRP A 22 -1.78 0.25 -5.49
C TRP A 22 -2.14 1.70 -5.88
N SER A 23 -2.31 2.55 -4.88
CA SER A 23 -2.61 3.97 -5.05
C SER A 23 -1.72 4.82 -4.14
N ASN A 24 -0.79 5.58 -4.76
CA ASN A 24 0.09 6.51 -4.06
C ASN A 24 -0.71 7.50 -3.18
N ASN A 25 -1.89 7.93 -3.64
CA ASN A 25 -2.75 8.84 -2.89
C ASN A 25 -3.37 8.17 -1.65
N ALA A 26 -3.76 6.90 -1.75
CA ALA A 26 -4.26 6.16 -0.59
C ALA A 26 -3.14 5.97 0.45
N CYS A 27 -1.93 5.63 0.01
CA CYS A 27 -0.77 5.51 0.90
C CYS A 27 -0.46 6.82 1.64
N ARG A 28 -0.44 7.96 0.92
CA ARG A 28 -0.29 9.29 1.54
C ARG A 28 -1.36 9.55 2.59
N GLY A 29 -2.62 9.21 2.30
CA GLY A 29 -3.73 9.33 3.25
C GLY A 29 -3.49 8.55 4.54
N TYR A 30 -3.02 7.30 4.43
CA TYR A 30 -2.69 6.48 5.61
C TYR A 30 -1.55 7.08 6.44
N VAL A 31 -0.50 7.59 5.79
CA VAL A 31 0.61 8.26 6.48
C VAL A 31 0.13 9.51 7.22
N ILE A 32 -0.72 10.33 6.60
CA ILE A 32 -1.32 11.52 7.26
C ILE A 32 -2.09 11.08 8.50
N TYR A 33 -3.01 10.11 8.36
CA TYR A 33 -3.80 9.61 9.48
C TYR A 33 -2.92 9.13 10.64
N ALA A 34 -1.89 8.34 10.36
CA ALA A 34 -0.97 7.84 11.38
C ALA A 34 -0.24 8.99 12.08
N MET A 35 0.30 9.94 11.31
CA MET A 35 1.04 11.07 11.86
C MET A 35 0.16 12.04 12.67
N GLU A 36 -1.06 12.32 12.21
CA GLU A 36 -2.03 13.13 12.97
C GLU A 36 -2.39 12.46 14.29
N ASN A 37 -2.68 11.15 14.27
CA ASN A 37 -3.00 10.38 15.48
C ASN A 37 -1.83 10.30 16.47
N CYS A 38 -0.59 10.33 15.97
CA CYS A 38 0.61 10.42 16.79
C CYS A 38 0.94 11.86 17.24
N GLY A 39 0.14 12.87 16.85
CA GLY A 39 0.31 14.26 17.27
C GLY A 39 1.49 14.98 16.59
N PHE A 40 1.92 14.53 15.41
CA PHE A 40 2.97 15.23 14.67
C PHE A 40 2.53 16.63 14.24
N SER A 41 3.48 17.57 14.21
CA SER A 41 3.19 18.93 13.76
C SER A 41 2.85 18.98 12.26
N PRO A 42 2.02 19.95 11.81
CA PRO A 42 1.71 20.12 10.39
C PRO A 42 2.95 20.38 9.52
N LEU A 43 4.04 20.91 10.10
CA LEU A 43 5.31 21.06 9.38
C LEU A 43 5.96 19.70 9.12
N ASN A 44 5.99 18.81 10.11
CA ASN A 44 6.58 17.48 9.95
C ASN A 44 5.77 16.62 8.99
N ILE A 45 4.43 16.68 9.06
CA ILE A 45 3.55 15.98 8.11
C ILE A 45 3.85 16.42 6.67
N ARG A 46 3.92 17.73 6.42
CA ARG A 46 4.24 18.26 5.08
C ARG A 46 5.62 17.84 4.59
N ARG A 47 6.63 17.79 5.47
CA ARG A 47 7.98 17.32 5.10
C ARG A 47 7.97 15.85 4.70
N VAL A 48 7.33 14.99 5.50
CA VAL A 48 7.21 13.56 5.17
C VAL A 48 6.46 13.35 3.86
N LEU A 49 5.36 14.08 3.62
CA LEU A 49 4.60 13.96 2.37
C LEU A 49 5.35 14.44 1.12
N ALA A 50 6.23 15.43 1.27
CA ALA A 50 7.10 15.88 0.18
C ALA A 50 8.12 14.80 -0.17
N GLU A 51 8.80 14.23 0.83
CA GLU A 51 9.73 13.10 0.61
C GLU A 51 9.01 11.87 0.05
N LEU A 52 7.82 11.55 0.57
CA LEU A 52 7.00 10.44 0.05
C LEU A 52 6.62 10.64 -1.41
N TYR A 53 6.54 11.90 -1.89
CA TYR A 53 6.32 12.18 -3.31
C TYR A 53 7.48 11.71 -4.16
N GLU A 54 8.70 12.08 -3.77
CA GLU A 54 9.91 11.74 -4.51
C GLU A 54 10.22 10.23 -4.45
N VAL A 55 10.01 9.60 -3.29
CA VAL A 55 10.30 8.17 -3.10
C VAL A 55 9.40 7.31 -3.99
N PHE A 56 8.11 7.65 -4.18
CA PHE A 56 7.24 6.87 -5.05
C PHE A 56 7.63 6.90 -6.53
N ASP A 57 8.31 7.95 -6.99
CA ASP A 57 8.76 8.07 -8.39
C ASP A 57 10.12 7.41 -8.62
N THR A 58 10.89 7.18 -7.55
CA THR A 58 12.29 6.71 -7.61
C THR A 58 12.50 5.31 -7.05
N CYS A 59 11.54 4.77 -6.29
CA CYS A 59 11.61 3.48 -5.63
C CYS A 59 10.50 2.54 -6.13
N SER A 60 10.86 1.32 -6.50
CA SER A 60 9.88 0.30 -6.89
C SER A 60 9.14 -0.28 -5.68
N LEU A 61 8.02 -0.95 -5.93
CA LEU A 61 7.24 -1.62 -4.87
C LEU A 61 8.05 -2.71 -4.16
N GLU A 62 8.88 -3.45 -4.89
CA GLU A 62 9.73 -4.51 -4.33
C GLU A 62 10.84 -3.93 -3.45
N GLU A 63 11.51 -2.85 -3.89
CA GLU A 63 12.53 -2.17 -3.08
C GLU A 63 11.92 -1.57 -1.80
N ALA A 64 10.75 -0.95 -1.88
CA ALA A 64 10.05 -0.41 -0.73
C ALA A 64 9.64 -1.50 0.27
N GLN A 65 9.16 -2.66 -0.23
CA GLN A 65 8.80 -3.80 0.60
C GLN A 65 10.04 -4.39 1.29
N GLN A 66 11.12 -4.62 0.54
CA GLN A 66 12.37 -5.12 1.10
C GLN A 66 12.90 -4.18 2.18
N HIS A 67 12.86 -2.86 1.94
CA HIS A 67 13.30 -1.87 2.92
C HIS A 67 12.49 -1.93 4.22
N PHE A 68 11.18 -2.18 4.13
CA PHE A 68 10.32 -2.38 5.31
C PHE A 68 10.66 -3.68 6.05
N GLU A 69 10.87 -4.78 5.33
CA GLU A 69 11.19 -6.08 5.95
C GLU A 69 12.56 -6.09 6.66
N GLU A 70 13.51 -5.29 6.18
CA GLU A 70 14.84 -5.14 6.77
C GLU A 70 14.91 -4.03 7.85
N SER A 71 13.86 -3.21 7.96
CA SER A 71 13.78 -2.10 8.90
C SER A 71 13.66 -2.58 10.37
N PRO A 72 14.26 -1.87 11.34
CA PRO A 72 14.04 -2.13 12.76
C PRO A 72 12.70 -1.59 13.28
N TYR A 73 11.97 -0.85 12.45
CA TYR A 73 10.60 -0.36 12.66
C TYR A 73 9.61 -1.22 11.89
#